data_AF-A0AA35GHS2-F1
#
_entry.id   AF-A0AA35GHS2-F1
#
_cell.length_a   1.000
_cell.length_b   1.000
_cell.length_c   1.000
_cell.angle_alpha   90.00
_cell.angle_beta   90.00
_cell.angle_gamma   90.00
#
_symmetry.space_group_name_H-M   'P 1'
#
loop_
_entity.id
_entity.type
_entity.pdbx_description
1 polymer ?
#
loop_
_entity_poly.entity_id
_entity_poly.type
_entity_poly.pdbx_seq_one_letter_code
_entity_poly.pdbx_strand_id
1 'polypeptide(L)' 'MSQSTVLRTAFWVILVAFLAWDYTHSQPVDLRFEAPLIAAGSGVAVQGGHCSMPD' A
#
# COMPACT_ATOMS: atom_id res chain seq x y z
N MET A 1 19.08 14.80 -28.60
CA MET A 1 18.20 14.79 -27.41
C MET A 1 18.98 15.36 -26.24
N SER A 2 18.36 16.18 -25.39
CA SER A 2 19.00 16.68 -24.17
C SER A 2 19.22 15.53 -23.17
N GLN A 3 20.28 15.59 -22.37
CA GLN A 3 20.56 14.62 -21.30
C GLN A 3 19.38 14.48 -20.33
N SER A 4 18.71 15.59 -20.01
CA SER A 4 17.50 15.57 -19.17
C SER A 4 16.34 14.83 -19.81
N THR A 5 16.18 14.94 -21.14
CA THR A 5 15.18 14.17 -21.90
C THR A 5 15.48 12.68 -21.83
N VAL A 6 16.74 12.28 -22.00
CA VAL A 6 17.15 10.86 -21.93
C VAL A 6 16.88 10.29 -20.55
N LEU A 7 17.33 10.94 -19.48
CA LEU A 7 17.14 10.46 -18.11
C LEU A 7 15.66 10.39 -17.72
N ARG A 8 14.86 11.41 -18.10
CA ARG A 8 13.42 11.41 -17.86
C ARG A 8 12.75 10.24 -18.58
N THR A 9 13.13 9.97 -19.82
CA THR A 9 12.55 8.88 -20.61
C THR A 9 12.94 7.52 -20.01
N ALA A 10 14.22 7.34 -19.68
CA ALA A 10 14.72 6.15 -19.02
C ALA A 10 14.01 5.89 -17.68
N PHE A 11 13.83 6.92 -16.85
CA PHE A 11 13.09 6.82 -15.60
C PHE A 11 11.67 6.28 -15.82
N TRP A 12 10.91 6.88 -16.73
CA TRP A 12 9.53 6.45 -16.97
C TRP A 12 9.44 5.04 -17.56
N VAL A 13 10.36 4.68 -18.45
CA VAL A 13 10.42 3.31 -19.01
C VAL A 13 10.69 2.29 -17.90
N ILE A 14 11.67 2.55 -17.04
CA ILE A 14 12.01 1.67 -15.92
C ILE A 14 10.84 1.58 -14.93
N LEU A 15 10.22 2.71 -14.59
CA LEU A 15 9.11 2.76 -13.65
C LEU A 15 7.90 1.94 -14.16
N VAL A 16 7.52 2.10 -15.43
CA VAL A 16 6.41 1.35 -16.02
C VAL A 16 6.73 -0.14 -16.07
N ALA A 17 7.94 -0.51 -16.45
CA ALA A 17 8.38 -1.91 -16.44
C ALA A 17 8.32 -2.52 -15.03
N PHE A 18 8.77 -1.77 -14.01
CA PHE A 18 8.72 -2.18 -12.62
C PHE A 18 7.27 -2.36 -12.14
N LEU A 19 6.38 -1.41 -12.41
CA LEU A 19 4.96 -1.52 -12.01
C LEU A 19 4.26 -2.70 -12.70
N ALA A 20 4.55 -2.94 -13.99
CA ALA A 20 3.97 -4.08 -14.71
C ALA A 20 4.48 -5.42 -14.16
N TRP A 21 5.77 -5.51 -13.82
CA TRP A 21 6.31 -6.67 -13.12
C TRP A 21 5.59 -6.85 -11.78
N ASP A 22 5.59 -5.82 -10.94
CA ASP A 22 5.01 -5.86 -9.60
C ASP A 22 3.55 -6.32 -9.65
N TYR A 23 2.74 -5.72 -10.52
CA TYR A 23 1.34 -6.10 -10.69
C TYR A 23 1.13 -7.58 -11.09
N THR A 24 2.03 -8.14 -11.92
CA THR A 24 1.90 -9.51 -12.40
C THR A 24 2.45 -10.57 -11.44
N HIS A 25 3.37 -10.19 -10.55
CA HIS A 25 4.03 -11.11 -9.63
C HIS A 25 3.58 -10.96 -8.17
N SER A 26 3.02 -9.80 -7.81
CA SER A 26 2.48 -9.58 -6.47
C SER A 26 1.29 -10.50 -6.23
N GLN A 27 1.21 -11.01 -5.00
CA GLN A 27 0.08 -11.82 -4.58
C GLN A 27 -1.21 -10.98 -4.64
N PRO A 28 -2.36 -11.59 -4.94
CA PRO A 28 -3.63 -10.91 -4.85
C PRO A 28 -3.79 -10.27 -3.47
N VAL A 29 -4.41 -9.09 -3.43
CA VAL A 29 -4.74 -8.44 -2.16
C VAL A 29 -5.65 -9.38 -1.37
N ASP A 30 -5.12 -9.91 -0.28
CA ASP A 30 -5.89 -10.73 0.63
C ASP A 30 -6.67 -9.82 1.59
N LEU A 31 -7.96 -9.67 1.31
CA LEU A 31 -8.90 -8.86 2.09
C LEU A 31 -9.13 -9.39 3.51
N ARG A 32 -8.63 -10.60 3.80
CA ARG A 32 -8.71 -11.27 5.10
C ARG A 32 -7.35 -11.42 5.76
N PHE A 33 -6.29 -10.90 5.14
CA PHE A 33 -4.98 -10.80 5.76
C PHE A 33 -4.99 -9.62 6.72
N GLU A 34 -5.72 -9.81 7.82
CA GLU A 34 -5.54 -8.99 9.00
C GLU A 34 -4.08 -9.17 9.43
N ALA A 35 -3.38 -8.06 9.67
CA ALA A 35 -2.04 -8.12 10.24
C ALA A 35 -2.10 -9.09 11.43
N PRO A 36 -1.16 -10.05 11.55
CA PRO A 36 -1.19 -11.01 12.64
C PRO A 36 -1.38 -10.22 13.94
N LEU A 37 -2.41 -10.59 14.70
CA LEU A 37 -2.81 -9.86 15.90
C LEU A 37 -1.70 -9.92 16.96
N ILE A 38 -0.68 -9.06 16.82
CA ILE A 38 0.30 -8.75 17.86
C ILE A 38 -0.36 -7.82 18.90
N ALA A 39 -1.66 -7.99 19.18
CA ALA A 39 -2.42 -7.21 20.17
C ALA A 39 -3.79 -7.83 20.55
N ALA A 40 -4.12 -9.07 20.16
CA ALA A 40 -5.36 -9.75 20.59
C ALA A 40 -5.26 -10.29 22.04
N GLY A 41 -4.82 -9.46 22.99
CA GLY A 41 -4.53 -9.93 24.35
C GLY A 41 -4.49 -8.85 25.40
N SER A 42 -5.63 -8.21 25.69
CA SER A 42 -5.86 -7.59 27.01
C SER A 42 -7.23 -7.93 27.62
N GLY A 43 -8.16 -8.50 26.84
CA GLY A 43 -9.53 -8.79 27.31
C GLY A 43 -10.38 -7.54 27.60
N VAL A 44 -9.89 -6.33 27.31
CA VAL A 44 -10.60 -5.08 27.55
C VAL A 44 -11.37 -4.68 26.30
N ALA A 45 -12.68 -4.48 26.44
CA ALA A 45 -13.53 -3.95 25.37
C ALA A 45 -13.08 -2.52 25.00
N VAL A 46 -12.93 -2.25 23.71
CA VAL A 46 -12.57 -0.93 23.18
C VAL A 46 -13.69 0.07 23.53
N GLN A 47 -13.44 0.95 24.50
CA GLN A 47 -14.27 2.13 24.77
C GLN A 47 -13.71 3.30 23.95
N GLY A 48 -14.08 3.38 22.68
CA GLY A 48 -13.53 4.42 21.79
C GLY A 48 -14.34 4.59 20.52
N GLY A 49 -15.63 4.92 20.64
CA GLY A 49 -16.54 5.07 19.50
C GLY A 49 -17.51 6.25 19.58
N HIS A 50 -17.23 7.28 20.39
CA HIS A 50 -18.14 8.43 20.54
C HIS A 50 -17.61 9.77 20.01
N CYS A 51 -16.39 9.85 19.49
CA CYS A 51 -15.81 11.14 19.07
C CYS A 51 -15.87 11.44 17.56
N SER A 52 -16.68 10.71 16.77
CA SER A 52 -16.74 10.95 15.32
C SER A 52 -18.16 10.96 14.74
N MET A 53 -19.17 11.32 15.53
CA MET A 53 -20.47 11.68 14.97
C MET A 53 -20.55 13.21 14.91
N PRO A 54 -20.23 13.85 13.76
CA PRO A 54 -20.72 15.20 13.51
C PRO A 54 -22.26 15.13 13.34
N ASP A 55 -22.94 16.18 13.80
CA ASP A 55 -24.40 16.35 13.72
C ASP A 55 -24.98 16.10 12.31
#